data_AF-A0A9X8RLP5-F1
#
_entry.id   AF-A0A9X8RLP5-F1
#
_cell.length_a   1.000
_cell.length_b   1.000
_cell.length_c   1.000
_cell.angle_alpha   90.00
_cell.angle_beta   90.00
_cell.angle_gamma   90.00
#
_symmetry.space_group_name_H-M   'P 1'
#
loop_
_entity.id
_entity.type
_entity.pdbx_description
1 polymer ?
#
loop_
_entity_poly.entity_id
_entity_poly.type
_entity_poly.pdbx_seq_one_letter_code
_entity_poly.pdbx_strand_id
1 'polypeptide(L)'
;MNKIQVDKLIQDKVRAIIPIVDENGKEEYIEVRNPDKKTKEDILNKIWVGMENPDLALSQEEILKMLIDKLTNIELNIEIENLINSEVSSELETVMYYIGQIENELTASLLMNTEVKLGQMKNEILQDRVLKETEEIEKMNNIKEKVVN
;
A
#
# COMPACT_ATOMS: atom_id res chain seq x y z
N MET A 1 7.65 -39.20 6.68
CA MET A 1 7.77 -37.74 6.92
C MET A 1 6.91 -37.36 8.10
N ASN A 2 7.47 -36.65 9.08
CA ASN A 2 6.67 -36.05 10.14
C ASN A 2 5.94 -34.83 9.56
N LYS A 3 4.65 -34.67 9.90
CA LYS A 3 3.85 -33.52 9.46
C LYS A 3 4.26 -32.28 10.25
N ILE A 4 4.33 -31.13 9.60
CA ILE A 4 4.54 -29.83 10.25
C ILE A 4 3.20 -29.35 10.82
N GLN A 5 3.22 -28.77 12.02
CA GLN A 5 2.01 -28.21 12.64
C GLN A 5 1.80 -26.77 12.15
N VAL A 6 0.60 -26.45 11.70
CA VAL A 6 0.27 -25.18 11.02
C VAL A 6 0.41 -23.97 11.95
N ASP A 7 0.10 -24.12 13.23
CA ASP A 7 0.25 -23.08 14.26
C ASP A 7 1.69 -22.55 14.36
N LYS A 8 2.69 -23.40 14.07
CA LYS A 8 4.11 -23.00 14.04
C LYS A 8 4.48 -22.18 12.80
N LEU A 9 3.61 -22.15 11.79
CA LEU A 9 3.80 -21.44 10.53
C LEU A 9 3.05 -20.09 10.48
N ILE A 10 2.17 -19.83 11.45
CA ILE A 10 1.47 -18.54 11.55
C ILE A 10 2.45 -17.52 12.15
N GLN A 11 3.23 -16.87 11.28
CA GLN A 11 4.15 -15.80 11.66
C GLN A 11 3.72 -14.50 10.99
N ASP A 12 3.21 -13.55 11.77
CA ASP A 12 2.70 -12.29 11.21
C ASP A 12 3.81 -11.43 10.56
N LYS A 13 5.06 -11.61 10.97
CA LYS A 13 6.19 -10.79 10.51
C LYS A 13 6.87 -11.33 9.25
N VAL A 14 6.94 -12.65 9.09
CA VAL A 14 7.65 -13.31 7.99
C VAL A 14 6.63 -13.89 7.04
N ARG A 15 6.65 -13.43 5.79
CA ARG A 15 5.79 -13.91 4.72
C ARG A 15 6.30 -15.24 4.16
N ALA A 16 7.61 -15.33 3.95
CA ALA A 16 8.25 -16.53 3.43
C ALA A 16 9.74 -16.60 3.80
N ILE A 17 10.23 -17.84 3.93
CA ILE A 17 11.66 -18.18 3.96
C ILE A 17 11.91 -19.10 2.78
N ILE A 18 12.79 -18.69 1.87
CA ILE A 18 13.12 -19.41 0.64
C ILE A 18 14.56 -19.88 0.78
N PRO A 19 14.82 -21.18 0.93
CA PRO A 19 16.16 -21.70 1.09
C PRO A 19 16.95 -21.55 -0.21
N ILE A 20 18.22 -21.17 -0.11
CA ILE A 20 19.17 -21.12 -1.23
C ILE A 20 20.47 -21.82 -0.82
N VAL A 21 21.22 -22.28 -1.81
CA VAL A 21 22.58 -22.79 -1.60
C VAL A 21 23.52 -21.86 -2.36
N ASP A 22 24.50 -21.28 -1.65
CA ASP A 22 25.47 -20.39 -2.28
C ASP A 22 26.44 -21.15 -3.20
N GLU A 23 27.28 -20.40 -3.90
CA GLU A 23 28.33 -20.94 -4.78
C GLU A 23 29.34 -21.86 -4.06
N ASN A 24 29.43 -21.77 -2.73
CA ASN A 24 30.31 -22.57 -1.88
C ASN A 24 29.61 -23.79 -1.27
N GLY A 25 28.33 -24.02 -1.58
CA GLY A 25 27.54 -25.11 -1.01
C GLY A 25 26.99 -24.84 0.40
N LYS A 26 27.06 -23.60 0.88
CA LYS A 26 26.54 -23.18 2.18
C LYS A 26 25.04 -22.89 2.06
N GLU A 27 24.28 -23.42 3.03
CA GLU A 27 22.86 -23.12 3.15
C GLU A 27 22.64 -21.67 3.59
N GLU A 28 21.93 -20.91 2.77
CA GLU A 28 21.46 -19.57 3.07
C GLU A 28 19.94 -19.49 2.83
N TYR A 29 19.35 -18.32 3.06
CA TYR A 29 17.94 -18.12 2.80
C TYR A 29 17.62 -16.69 2.39
N ILE A 30 16.56 -16.57 1.60
CA ILE A 30 15.90 -15.32 1.32
C ILE A 30 14.70 -15.20 2.27
N GLU A 31 14.64 -14.09 3.00
CA GLU A 31 13.52 -13.75 3.86
C GLU A 31 12.64 -12.73 3.16
N VAL A 32 11.36 -13.03 3.00
CA VAL A 32 10.34 -12.06 2.59
C VAL A 32 9.50 -11.73 3.82
N ARG A 33 9.41 -10.45 4.17
CA ARG A 33 8.72 -9.95 5.36
C ARG A 33 7.40 -9.31 5.00
N ASN A 34 6.38 -9.50 5.85
CA ASN A 34 5.21 -8.64 5.79
C ASN A 34 5.61 -7.23 6.26
N PRO A 35 5.11 -6.16 5.63
CA PRO A 35 5.38 -4.81 6.09
C PRO A 35 4.77 -4.60 7.48
N ASP A 36 5.58 -4.17 8.44
CA ASP A 36 5.04 -3.68 9.72
C ASP A 36 4.23 -2.39 9.50
N LYS A 37 3.52 -1.95 10.54
CA LYS A 37 2.64 -0.77 10.44
C LYS A 37 3.37 0.47 9.91
N LYS A 38 4.58 0.74 10.41
CA LYS A 38 5.37 1.93 10.04
C LYS A 38 5.86 1.83 8.60
N THR A 39 6.34 0.67 8.20
CA THR A 39 6.84 0.40 6.85
C THR A 39 5.70 0.45 5.84
N LYS A 40 4.54 -0.11 6.19
CA LYS A 40 3.31 -0.02 5.40
C LYS A 40 2.91 1.44 5.19
N GLU A 41 2.84 2.24 6.24
CA GLU A 41 2.50 3.67 6.15
C GLU A 41 3.51 4.45 5.29
N ASP A 42 4.81 4.21 5.45
CA ASP A 42 5.86 4.85 4.63
C ASP A 42 5.70 4.53 3.13
N ILE A 43 5.47 3.25 2.79
CA ILE A 43 5.25 2.82 1.41
C ILE A 43 3.98 3.47 0.83
N LEU A 44 2.86 3.40 1.55
CA LEU A 44 1.58 3.94 1.09
C LEU A 44 1.67 5.46 0.89
N ASN A 45 2.33 6.18 1.79
CA ASN A 45 2.51 7.63 1.67
C ASN A 45 3.32 8.01 0.43
N LYS A 46 4.40 7.28 0.12
CA LYS A 46 5.19 7.54 -1.09
C LYS A 46 4.37 7.35 -2.36
N ILE A 47 3.56 6.30 -2.43
CA ILE A 47 2.67 6.07 -3.57
C ILE A 47 1.58 7.14 -3.63
N TRP A 48 1.00 7.50 -2.47
CA TRP A 48 -0.04 8.53 -2.36
C TRP A 48 0.40 9.90 -2.87
N VAL A 49 1.64 10.31 -2.56
CA VAL A 49 2.21 11.58 -3.06
C VAL A 49 2.17 11.64 -4.58
N GLY A 50 2.41 10.53 -5.27
CA GLY A 50 2.29 10.42 -6.73
C GLY A 50 0.87 10.58 -7.27
N MET A 51 -0.14 10.19 -6.48
CA MET A 51 -1.55 10.38 -6.84
C MET A 51 -1.97 11.85 -6.72
N GLU A 52 -1.40 12.59 -5.77
CA GLU A 52 -1.66 14.03 -5.60
C GLU A 52 -0.81 14.89 -6.55
N ASN A 53 0.39 14.42 -6.91
CA ASN A 53 1.30 15.08 -7.85
C ASN A 53 1.90 14.08 -8.86
N PRO A 54 1.45 14.09 -10.13
CA PRO A 54 1.96 13.20 -11.18
C PRO A 54 3.47 13.25 -11.40
N ASP A 55 4.12 14.39 -11.14
CA ASP A 55 5.59 14.54 -11.30
C ASP A 55 6.38 13.76 -10.24
N LEU A 56 5.72 13.33 -9.16
CA LEU A 56 6.28 12.53 -8.08
C LEU A 56 5.77 11.08 -8.13
N ALA A 57 5.05 10.70 -9.18
CA ALA A 57 4.50 9.36 -9.32
C ALA A 57 5.62 8.34 -9.56
N LEU A 58 5.65 7.31 -8.71
CA LEU A 58 6.56 6.18 -8.87
C LEU A 58 6.09 5.29 -10.02
N SER A 59 7.03 4.87 -10.86
CA SER A 59 6.81 3.81 -11.83
C SER A 59 6.61 2.46 -11.14
N GLN A 60 6.08 1.47 -11.88
CA GLN A 60 5.94 0.12 -11.35
C GLN A 60 7.29 -0.49 -10.93
N GLU A 61 8.36 -0.20 -11.68
CA GLU A 61 9.71 -0.67 -11.37
C GLU A 61 10.27 -0.04 -10.10
N GLU A 62 10.02 1.25 -9.88
CA GLU A 62 10.42 1.95 -8.66
C GLU A 62 9.68 1.41 -7.42
N ILE A 63 8.39 1.09 -7.58
CA ILE A 63 7.60 0.44 -6.53
C ILE A 63 8.17 -0.94 -6.22
N LEU A 64 8.39 -1.79 -7.24
CA LEU A 64 8.97 -3.13 -7.05
C LEU A 64 10.33 -3.08 -6.38
N LYS A 65 11.22 -2.19 -6.83
CA LYS A 65 12.54 -1.98 -6.21
C LYS A 65 12.40 -1.60 -4.74
N MET A 66 11.53 -0.64 -4.43
CA MET A 66 11.29 -0.23 -3.05
C MET A 66 10.75 -1.38 -2.17
N LEU A 67 9.87 -2.22 -2.71
CA LEU A 67 9.33 -3.37 -1.98
C LEU A 67 10.41 -4.42 -1.72
N ILE A 68 11.24 -4.74 -2.73
CA ILE A 68 12.36 -5.68 -2.57
C ILE A 68 13.34 -5.18 -1.52
N ASP A 69 13.78 -3.91 -1.62
CA ASP A 69 14.74 -3.30 -0.69
C ASP A 69 14.23 -3.27 0.76
N LYS A 70 12.93 -2.99 0.96
CA LYS A 70 12.36 -2.87 2.31
C LYS A 70 11.96 -4.21 2.93
N LEU A 71 11.48 -5.13 2.10
CA LEU A 71 10.77 -6.31 2.58
C LEU A 71 11.57 -7.60 2.43
N THR A 72 12.70 -7.56 1.73
CA THR A 72 13.58 -8.72 1.60
C THR A 72 14.97 -8.46 2.16
N ASN A 73 15.80 -9.49 2.19
CA ASN A 73 17.25 -9.40 2.42
C ASN A 73 18.06 -9.48 1.11
N ILE A 74 17.42 -9.30 -0.05
CA ILE A 74 18.08 -9.34 -1.37
C ILE A 74 18.69 -7.97 -1.67
N GLU A 75 19.90 -7.99 -2.21
CA GLU A 75 20.51 -6.82 -2.85
C GLU A 75 20.31 -6.91 -4.37
N LEU A 76 19.63 -5.91 -4.94
CA LEU A 76 19.44 -5.82 -6.39
C LEU A 76 20.70 -5.25 -7.05
N ASN A 77 21.52 -6.14 -7.60
CA ASN A 77 22.72 -5.80 -8.36
C ASN A 77 22.47 -5.64 -9.88
N ILE A 78 21.21 -5.79 -10.31
CA ILE A 78 20.75 -5.60 -11.68
C ILE A 78 19.49 -4.72 -11.67
N GLU A 79 19.21 -4.07 -12.79
CA GLU A 79 17.98 -3.28 -12.95
C GLU A 79 16.73 -4.18 -12.98
N ILE A 80 15.62 -3.66 -12.46
CA ILE A 80 14.34 -4.40 -12.40
C ILE A 80 13.84 -4.78 -13.79
N GLU A 81 13.98 -3.90 -14.78
CA GLU A 81 13.59 -4.19 -16.17
C GLU A 81 14.32 -5.43 -16.71
N ASN A 82 15.63 -5.53 -16.44
CA ASN A 82 16.43 -6.69 -16.83
C ASN A 82 16.01 -7.94 -16.07
N LEU A 83 15.65 -7.81 -14.79
CA LEU A 83 15.18 -8.93 -13.98
C LEU A 83 13.85 -9.50 -14.52
N ILE A 84 12.90 -8.64 -14.88
CA ILE A 84 11.57 -9.04 -15.39
C ILE A 84 11.68 -9.79 -16.73
N ASN A 85 12.64 -9.41 -17.57
CA ASN A 85 12.82 -9.99 -18.91
C ASN A 85 13.73 -11.23 -18.94
N SER A 86 14.31 -11.62 -17.81
CA SER A 86 15.27 -12.73 -17.72
C SER A 86 14.61 -14.05 -17.30
N GLU A 87 15.21 -15.17 -17.68
CA GLU A 87 14.94 -16.44 -17.02
C GLU A 87 15.56 -16.40 -15.61
N VAL A 88 14.70 -16.36 -14.59
CA VAL A 88 15.12 -16.30 -13.18
C VAL A 88 15.03 -17.68 -12.53
N SER A 89 15.77 -17.88 -11.44
CA SER A 89 15.67 -19.12 -10.67
C SER A 89 14.30 -19.25 -9.99
N SER A 90 13.92 -20.48 -9.63
CA SER A 90 12.65 -20.75 -8.94
C SER A 90 12.53 -20.02 -7.60
N GLU A 91 13.66 -19.81 -6.93
CA GLU A 91 13.75 -19.10 -5.66
C GLU A 91 13.42 -17.62 -5.87
N LEU A 92 13.98 -16.99 -6.90
CA LEU A 92 13.70 -15.60 -7.21
C LEU A 92 12.29 -15.39 -7.78
N GLU A 93 11.78 -16.33 -8.59
CA GLU A 93 10.37 -16.35 -9.00
C GLU A 93 9.44 -16.39 -7.78
N THR A 94 9.78 -17.20 -6.77
CA THR A 94 9.02 -17.30 -5.52
C THR A 94 9.06 -15.99 -4.72
N VAL A 95 10.21 -15.29 -4.69
CA VAL A 95 10.29 -13.96 -4.08
C VAL A 95 9.35 -12.99 -4.79
N MET A 96 9.43 -12.91 -6.11
CA MET A 96 8.62 -11.99 -6.91
C MET A 96 7.12 -12.28 -6.73
N TYR A 97 6.74 -13.56 -6.62
CA TYR A 97 5.39 -13.95 -6.28
C TYR A 97 4.93 -13.35 -4.94
N TYR A 98 5.71 -13.50 -3.86
CA TYR A 98 5.33 -12.96 -2.56
C TYR A 98 5.34 -11.42 -2.53
N ILE A 99 6.28 -10.77 -3.22
CA ILE A 99 6.30 -9.32 -3.37
C ILE A 99 5.04 -8.82 -4.10
N GLY A 100 4.64 -9.48 -5.19
CA GLY A 100 3.39 -9.14 -5.90
C GLY A 100 2.14 -9.35 -5.04
N GLN A 101 2.11 -10.36 -4.16
CA GLN A 101 1.01 -10.51 -3.20
C GLN A 101 0.95 -9.31 -2.22
N ILE A 102 2.09 -8.88 -1.69
CA ILE A 102 2.16 -7.73 -0.78
C ILE A 102 1.78 -6.44 -1.52
N GLU A 103 2.22 -6.25 -2.77
CA GLU A 103 1.83 -5.13 -3.61
C GLU A 103 0.31 -5.04 -3.79
N ASN A 104 -0.35 -6.16 -4.03
CA ASN A 104 -1.82 -6.22 -4.15
C ASN A 104 -2.51 -5.86 -2.84
N GLU A 105 -2.00 -6.32 -1.69
CA GLU A 105 -2.53 -5.97 -0.36
C GLU A 105 -2.36 -4.47 -0.06
N LEU A 106 -1.23 -3.88 -0.48
CA LEU A 106 -0.98 -2.44 -0.38
C LEU A 106 -1.93 -1.65 -1.28
N THR A 107 -2.13 -2.09 -2.52
CA THR A 107 -3.05 -1.48 -3.48
C THR A 107 -4.48 -1.47 -2.94
N ALA A 108 -4.95 -2.60 -2.40
CA ALA A 108 -6.26 -2.69 -1.76
C ALA A 108 -6.39 -1.72 -0.57
N SER A 109 -5.33 -1.58 0.23
CA SER A 109 -5.29 -0.62 1.35
C SER A 109 -5.36 0.84 0.86
N LEU A 110 -4.67 1.15 -0.24
CA LEU A 110 -4.68 2.46 -0.88
C LEU A 110 -6.06 2.83 -1.43
N LEU A 111 -6.72 1.89 -2.11
CA LEU A 111 -8.08 2.07 -2.62
C LEU A 111 -9.07 2.35 -1.49
N MET A 112 -9.03 1.54 -0.42
CA MET A 112 -9.89 1.75 0.76
C MET A 112 -9.65 3.12 1.41
N ASN A 113 -8.39 3.52 1.58
CA ASN A 113 -8.06 4.84 2.12
C ASN A 113 -8.56 5.98 1.23
N THR A 114 -8.48 5.81 -0.09
CA THR A 114 -8.99 6.78 -1.07
C THR A 114 -10.51 6.94 -0.96
N GLU A 115 -11.24 5.82 -0.90
CA GLU A 115 -12.70 5.83 -0.75
C GLU A 115 -13.13 6.55 0.54
N VAL A 116 -12.46 6.28 1.65
CA VAL A 116 -12.71 6.94 2.94
C VAL A 116 -12.48 8.46 2.81
N LYS A 117 -11.36 8.89 2.22
CA LYS A 117 -11.04 10.32 2.04
C LYS A 117 -12.05 11.02 1.14
N LEU A 118 -12.47 10.39 0.03
CA LEU A 118 -13.52 10.93 -0.85
C LEU A 118 -14.87 11.05 -0.14
N GLY A 119 -15.22 10.06 0.68
CA GLY A 119 -16.43 10.11 1.51
C GLY A 119 -16.41 11.26 2.51
N GLN A 120 -15.27 11.48 3.18
CA GLN A 120 -15.08 12.61 4.09
C GLN A 120 -15.23 13.96 3.39
N MET A 121 -14.55 14.15 2.25
CA MET A 121 -14.65 15.39 1.46
C MET A 121 -16.08 15.67 0.98
N LYS A 122 -16.82 14.64 0.55
CA LYS A 122 -18.22 14.78 0.16
C LYS A 122 -19.08 15.25 1.33
N ASN A 123 -18.86 14.70 2.52
CA ASN A 123 -19.59 15.08 3.72
C ASN A 123 -19.29 16.52 4.14
N GLU A 124 -18.02 16.95 4.08
CA GLU A 124 -17.63 18.34 4.37
C GLU A 124 -18.34 19.32 3.44
N ILE A 125 -18.34 19.05 2.13
CA ILE A 125 -19.03 19.89 1.13
C ILE A 125 -20.54 19.96 1.40
N LEU A 126 -21.16 18.85 1.81
CA LEU A 126 -22.58 18.81 2.15
C LEU A 126 -22.89 19.59 3.42
N GLN A 127 -22.06 19.47 4.46
CA GLN A 127 -22.20 20.24 5.70
C GLN A 127 -22.12 21.73 5.43
N ASP A 128 -21.15 22.17 4.63
CA ASP A 128 -21.00 23.57 4.23
C ASP A 128 -22.21 24.10 3.46
N ARG A 129 -22.82 23.28 2.59
CA ARG A 129 -24.05 23.66 1.87
C ARG A 129 -25.25 23.78 2.81
N VAL A 130 -25.44 22.80 3.68
CA VAL A 130 -26.55 22.81 4.66
C VAL A 130 -26.44 24.03 5.58
N LEU A 131 -25.24 24.36 6.05
CA LEU A 131 -25.01 25.57 6.85
C LEU A 131 -25.43 26.83 6.10
N LYS A 132 -24.97 27.00 4.85
CA LYS A 132 -25.34 28.17 4.02
C LYS A 132 -26.84 28.26 3.76
N GLU A 133 -27.49 27.15 3.41
CA GLU A 133 -28.94 27.12 3.18
C GLU A 133 -29.71 27.44 4.47
N THR A 134 -29.25 26.96 5.63
CA THR A 134 -29.86 27.26 6.93
C THR A 134 -29.75 28.75 7.27
N GLU A 135 -28.58 29.36 7.05
CA GLU A 135 -28.39 30.81 7.25
C GLU A 135 -29.28 31.65 6.32
N GLU A 136 -29.48 31.21 5.07
CA GLU A 136 -30.38 31.88 4.12
C GLU A 136 -31.85 31.77 4.55
N ILE A 137 -32.27 30.60 5.04
CA ILE A 137 -33.62 30.38 5.58
C ILE A 137 -33.86 31.27 6.81
N GLU A 138 -32.91 31.35 7.74
CA GLU A 138 -33.02 32.23 8.92
C GLU A 138 -33.13 33.71 8.51
N LYS A 139 -32.34 34.16 7.54
CA LYS A 139 -32.45 35.52 6.99
C LYS A 139 -33.84 35.79 6.40
N MET A 140 -34.38 34.85 5.62
CA MET A 140 -35.72 34.98 5.04
C MET A 140 -36.83 35.00 6.10
N ASN A 141 -36.73 34.17 7.15
CA ASN A 141 -37.72 34.12 8.23
C ASN A 141 -37.71 35.40 9.06
N ASN A 142 -36.53 35.93 9.40
CA ASN A 142 -36.38 37.21 10.10
C ASN A 142 -36.96 38.40 9.30
N ILE A 143 -36.91 38.35 7.96
CA ILE A 143 -37.56 39.36 7.12
C ILE A 143 -39.09 39.20 7.19
N LYS A 144 -39.62 37.99 7.08
CA LYS A 144 -41.07 37.76 7.16
C LYS A 144 -41.67 38.21 8.49
N GLU A 145 -41.02 37.95 9.62
CA GLU A 145 -41.50 38.38 10.94
C GLU A 145 -41.54 39.92 11.09
N LYS A 146 -40.66 40.66 10.39
CA LYS A 146 -40.68 42.13 10.38
C LYS A 146 -41.75 42.75 9.46
N VAL A 147 -42.30 41.99 8.53
CA VAL A 147 -43.30 42.48 7.55
C VAL A 147 -44.73 42.19 8.01
N VAL A 148 -44.91 41.28 8.97
CA VAL A 148 -46.22 40.87 9.51
C VAL A 148 -46.63 41.63 10.78
N ASN A 149 -45.70 42.39 11.39
CA ASN A 149 -45.96 43.33 12.48
C ASN A 149 -46.08 44.76 11.96
#